data_AF-A0AAD3RIB7-F1
#
_entry.id   AF-A0AAD3RIB7-F1
#
_cell.length_a   1.000
_cell.length_b   1.000
_cell.length_c   1.000
_cell.angle_alpha   90.00
_cell.angle_beta   90.00
_cell.angle_gamma   90.00
#
_symmetry.space_group_name_H-M   'P 1'
#
loop_
_entity.id
_entity.type
_entity.pdbx_description
1 polymer ?
#
loop_
_entity_poly.entity_id
_entity_poly.type
_entity_poly.pdbx_seq_one_letter_code
_entity_poly.pdbx_strand_id
1 'polypeptide(L)'
;NEYYCRLDFLWRDKFKRECEEIETMENLNRVLLENVLPAHVAEHFLGRNWKNEDLYHQSYESVCVMFASIPDFKEFYTESDVNKEGLECLRLLNEIIADFDELLSKPKFSGVEKIKTIGSTYMAATGLNVTPGPECAQEHDRQYMHIGTMVEFAFALVGKLDVINKHSFNDFRLRIGINHGPVIAGVIGAQKPQYDIWGNSVNVASRMETTGVLGKIQVTEETSHILSNLGYMCSCRGIINVKGKGELKTYFVHTEMTRSLSQGTVMP
;
A
#
# COMPACT_ATOMS: atom_id res chain seq x y z
N ASN A 1 62.89 1.02 14.19
CA ASN A 1 61.59 1.64 14.54
C ASN A 1 60.78 2.13 13.35
N GLU A 2 61.38 2.70 12.30
CA GLU A 2 60.63 3.21 11.14
C GLU A 2 59.85 2.13 10.35
N TYR A 3 60.43 0.94 10.19
CA TYR A 3 59.78 -0.19 9.50
C TYR A 3 58.44 -0.60 10.15
N TYR A 4 58.40 -0.70 11.48
CA TYR A 4 57.19 -1.06 12.22
C TYR A 4 56.13 0.04 12.15
N CYS A 5 56.52 1.32 12.20
CA CYS A 5 55.58 2.43 12.04
C CYS A 5 54.95 2.46 10.64
N ARG A 6 55.75 2.19 9.59
CA ARG A 6 55.25 2.13 8.22
C ARG A 6 54.31 0.94 8.01
N LEU A 7 54.62 -0.20 8.61
CA LEU A 7 53.77 -1.38 8.58
C LEU A 7 52.43 -1.11 9.30
N ASP A 8 52.45 -0.55 10.51
CA ASP A 8 51.24 -0.18 11.26
C ASP A 8 50.34 0.80 10.49
N PHE A 9 50.94 1.82 9.85
CA PHE A 9 50.21 2.75 8.99
C PHE A 9 49.52 2.04 7.82
N LEU A 10 50.23 1.16 7.12
CA LEU A 10 49.67 0.39 5.99
C LEU A 10 48.55 -0.56 6.44
N TRP A 11 48.69 -1.20 7.60
CA TRP A 11 47.62 -2.02 8.18
C TRP A 11 46.41 -1.18 8.54
N ARG A 12 46.59 -0.05 9.24
CA ARG A 12 45.50 0.86 9.59
C ARG A 12 44.77 1.38 8.36
N ASP A 13 45.50 1.75 7.31
CA ASP A 13 44.91 2.21 6.04
C ASP A 13 44.15 1.09 5.32
N LYS A 14 44.68 -0.14 5.32
CA LYS A 14 44.02 -1.33 4.77
C LYS A 14 42.75 -1.68 5.55
N PHE A 15 42.81 -1.70 6.88
CA PHE A 15 41.66 -1.91 7.75
C PHE A 15 40.61 -0.81 7.56
N LYS A 16 41.01 0.45 7.42
CA LYS A 16 40.07 1.56 7.18
C LYS A 16 39.32 1.37 5.86
N ARG A 17 40.04 1.01 4.78
CA ARG A 17 39.41 0.70 3.49
C ARG A 17 38.48 -0.50 3.56
N GLU A 18 38.89 -1.58 4.21
CA GLU A 18 38.02 -2.75 4.42
C GLU A 18 36.77 -2.40 5.24
N CYS A 19 36.89 -1.57 6.27
CA CYS A 19 35.73 -1.08 7.03
C CYS A 19 34.78 -0.21 6.18
N GLU A 20 35.31 0.71 5.37
CA GLU A 20 34.51 1.54 4.46
C GLU A 20 33.79 0.68 3.39
N GLU A 21 34.47 -0.35 2.86
CA GLU A 21 33.88 -1.32 1.92
C GLU A 21 32.77 -2.16 2.59
N ILE A 22 32.97 -2.61 3.83
CA ILE A 22 31.94 -3.34 4.58
C ILE A 22 30.74 -2.43 4.86
N GLU A 23 30.95 -1.20 5.31
CA GLU A 23 29.88 -0.25 5.61
C GLU A 23 29.07 0.11 4.36
N THR A 24 29.74 0.35 3.22
CA THR A 24 29.06 0.61 1.95
C THR A 24 28.28 -0.62 1.48
N MET A 25 28.82 -1.83 1.61
CA MET A 25 28.14 -3.07 1.27
C MET A 25 26.92 -3.34 2.17
N GLU A 26 27.03 -3.11 3.47
CA GLU A 26 25.90 -3.24 4.42
C GLU A 26 24.80 -2.23 4.11
N ASN A 27 25.17 -0.98 3.81
CA ASN A 27 24.21 0.06 3.41
C ASN A 27 23.47 -0.32 2.12
N LEU A 28 24.19 -0.82 1.11
CA LEU A 28 23.58 -1.28 -0.14
C LEU A 28 22.65 -2.47 0.09
N ASN A 29 23.06 -3.46 0.88
CA ASN A 29 22.23 -4.62 1.22
C ASN A 29 20.95 -4.21 1.95
N ARG A 30 21.02 -3.25 2.87
CA ARG A 30 19.85 -2.72 3.57
C ARG A 30 18.87 -2.05 2.61
N VAL A 31 19.34 -1.16 1.75
CA VAL A 31 18.48 -0.47 0.76
C VAL A 31 17.82 -1.48 -0.19
N LEU A 32 18.55 -2.50 -0.63
CA LEU A 32 17.98 -3.55 -1.48
C LEU A 32 16.93 -4.39 -0.74
N LEU A 33 17.15 -4.68 0.54
CA LEU A 33 16.19 -5.42 1.37
C LEU A 33 14.92 -4.61 1.62
N GLU A 34 15.04 -3.32 1.92
CA GLU A 34 13.89 -2.41 2.13
C GLU A 34 13.05 -2.21 0.85
N ASN A 35 13.65 -2.37 -0.34
CA ASN A 35 12.91 -2.35 -1.60
C ASN A 35 12.10 -3.65 -1.86
N VAL A 36 12.43 -4.74 -1.18
CA VAL A 36 11.78 -6.06 -1.37
C VAL A 36 10.84 -6.40 -0.23
N LEU A 37 11.18 -5.96 0.99
CA LEU A 37 10.46 -6.25 2.22
C LEU A 37 10.18 -4.95 2.97
N PRO A 38 9.03 -4.85 3.66
CA PRO A 38 8.75 -3.72 4.54
C PRO A 38 9.85 -3.56 5.60
N ALA A 39 10.15 -2.32 6.01
CA ALA A 39 11.26 -2.03 6.92
C ALA A 39 11.20 -2.87 8.23
N HIS A 40 10.02 -3.00 8.82
CA HIS A 40 9.81 -3.79 10.04
C HIS A 40 10.08 -5.30 9.85
N VAL A 41 9.92 -5.80 8.62
CA VAL A 41 10.22 -7.19 8.25
C VAL A 41 11.71 -7.32 7.92
N ALA A 42 12.29 -6.37 7.19
CA ALA A 42 13.70 -6.37 6.79
C ALA A 42 14.65 -6.44 8.00
N GLU A 43 14.37 -5.68 9.07
CA GLU A 43 15.12 -5.75 10.33
C GLU A 43 15.13 -7.16 10.94
N HIS A 44 14.00 -7.88 10.85
CA HIS A 44 13.89 -9.25 11.34
C HIS A 44 14.76 -10.24 10.55
N PHE A 45 14.98 -9.99 9.26
CA PHE A 45 15.86 -10.82 8.40
C PHE A 45 17.35 -10.47 8.54
N LEU A 46 17.69 -9.22 8.86
CA LEU A 46 19.07 -8.78 9.07
C LEU A 46 19.64 -9.27 10.42
N GLY A 47 18.80 -9.46 11.44
CA GLY A 47 19.23 -9.76 12.81
C GLY A 47 19.51 -11.23 13.17
N ARG A 48 19.22 -12.22 12.29
CA ARG A 48 19.35 -13.65 12.62
C ARG A 48 19.91 -14.50 11.48
N ASN A 49 20.76 -15.46 11.83
CA ASN A 49 21.16 -16.58 10.94
C ASN A 49 19.95 -17.50 10.71
N TRP A 50 19.10 -17.14 9.74
CA TRP A 50 17.93 -17.93 9.39
C TRP A 50 18.34 -19.23 8.70
N LYS A 51 17.81 -20.36 9.18
CA LYS A 51 17.70 -21.59 8.40
C LYS A 51 16.32 -21.56 7.74
N ASN A 52 16.20 -22.04 6.50
CA ASN A 52 14.99 -22.04 5.65
C ASN A 52 13.69 -22.61 6.27
N GLU A 53 13.71 -23.07 7.52
CA GLU A 53 12.61 -23.75 8.20
C GLU A 53 11.71 -22.81 9.02
N ASP A 54 12.21 -21.64 9.41
CA ASP A 54 11.37 -20.67 10.10
C ASP A 54 10.58 -19.87 9.03
N LEU A 55 9.27 -19.68 9.23
CA LEU A 55 8.41 -18.87 8.36
C LEU A 55 8.10 -17.57 9.08
N TYR A 56 8.36 -16.40 8.47
CA TYR A 56 7.90 -15.15 9.05
C TYR A 56 6.40 -15.00 8.86
N HIS A 57 5.66 -14.84 9.96
CA HIS A 57 4.25 -14.48 9.95
C HIS A 57 3.91 -13.55 11.12
N GLN A 58 2.94 -12.65 10.91
CA GLN A 58 2.38 -11.79 11.95
C GLN A 58 0.88 -11.64 11.76
N SER A 59 0.10 -11.79 12.84
CA SER A 59 -1.35 -11.59 12.81
C SER A 59 -1.70 -10.17 13.23
N TYR A 60 -2.61 -9.55 12.50
CA TYR A 60 -3.12 -8.21 12.76
C TYR A 60 -4.66 -8.27 12.88
N GLU A 61 -5.21 -7.57 13.87
CA GLU A 61 -6.65 -7.59 14.14
C GLU A 61 -7.44 -6.63 13.25
N SER A 62 -6.85 -5.47 12.92
CA SER A 62 -7.51 -4.41 12.17
C SER A 62 -6.55 -3.80 11.15
N VAL A 63 -6.67 -4.26 9.90
CA VAL A 63 -5.94 -3.75 8.74
C VAL A 63 -6.94 -3.34 7.68
N CYS A 64 -6.76 -2.15 7.11
CA CYS A 64 -7.55 -1.69 5.98
C CYS A 64 -6.84 -2.07 4.68
N VAL A 65 -7.55 -2.75 3.78
CA VAL A 65 -7.00 -3.23 2.51
C VAL A 65 -7.75 -2.55 1.37
N MET A 66 -6.99 -2.06 0.40
CA MET A 66 -7.50 -1.45 -0.82
C MET A 66 -7.01 -2.19 -2.05
N PHE A 67 -7.94 -2.43 -2.97
CA PHE A 67 -7.66 -2.81 -4.36
C PHE A 67 -8.14 -1.69 -5.27
N ALA A 68 -7.23 -1.10 -6.06
CA ALA A 68 -7.54 -0.09 -7.05
C ALA A 68 -7.16 -0.61 -8.44
N SER A 69 -8.14 -0.96 -9.26
CA SER A 69 -7.92 -1.47 -10.61
C SER A 69 -8.22 -0.43 -11.68
N ILE A 70 -7.58 -0.58 -12.84
CA ILE A 70 -7.92 0.14 -14.07
C ILE A 70 -8.49 -0.91 -15.04
N PRO A 71 -9.82 -1.15 -15.05
CA PRO A 71 -10.42 -2.18 -15.90
C PRO A 71 -10.23 -1.91 -17.38
N ASP A 72 -10.32 -0.64 -17.79
CA ASP A 72 -10.23 -0.20 -19.19
C ASP A 72 -8.84 -0.45 -19.78
N PHE A 73 -7.81 -0.62 -18.94
CA PHE A 73 -6.46 -0.89 -19.40
C PHE A 73 -6.34 -2.21 -20.16
N LYS A 74 -7.17 -3.21 -19.83
CA LYS A 74 -7.19 -4.49 -20.55
C LYS A 74 -7.67 -4.33 -21.99
N GLU A 75 -8.63 -3.44 -22.23
CA GLU A 75 -9.15 -3.15 -23.57
C GLU A 75 -8.20 -2.23 -24.35
N PHE A 76 -7.51 -1.33 -23.64
CA PHE A 76 -6.47 -0.48 -24.22
C PHE A 76 -5.24 -1.27 -24.71
N TYR A 77 -4.90 -2.36 -24.02
CA TYR A 77 -3.77 -3.19 -24.38
C TYR A 77 -3.96 -3.83 -25.76
N THR A 78 -3.15 -3.41 -26.73
CA THR A 78 -3.17 -3.91 -28.10
C THR A 78 -1.76 -4.23 -28.57
N GLU A 79 -1.55 -5.50 -28.94
CA GLU A 79 -0.31 -5.99 -29.55
C GLU A 79 -0.36 -5.70 -31.05
N SER A 80 0.14 -4.53 -31.45
CA SER A 80 0.29 -4.13 -32.84
C SER A 80 1.69 -3.61 -33.11
N ASP A 81 2.16 -3.69 -34.35
CA ASP A 81 3.46 -3.13 -34.77
C ASP A 81 3.55 -1.62 -34.47
N VAL A 82 2.42 -0.92 -34.53
CA VAL A 82 2.31 0.51 -34.19
C VAL A 82 2.58 0.78 -32.71
N ASN A 83 2.19 -0.14 -31.83
CA ASN A 83 2.43 -0.05 -30.37
C ASN A 83 3.71 -0.78 -29.92
N LYS A 84 4.62 -1.09 -30.86
CA LYS A 84 5.85 -1.88 -30.60
C LYS A 84 5.54 -3.15 -29.82
N GLU A 85 4.57 -3.93 -30.29
CA GLU A 85 4.17 -5.21 -29.67
C GLU A 85 3.63 -5.03 -28.22
N GLY A 86 3.02 -3.87 -27.93
CA GLY A 86 2.41 -3.57 -26.62
C GLY A 86 3.35 -2.95 -25.60
N LEU A 87 4.63 -2.68 -25.96
CA LEU A 87 5.61 -2.06 -25.08
C LEU A 87 5.19 -0.66 -24.60
N GLU A 88 4.57 0.14 -25.48
CA GLU A 88 4.12 1.49 -25.13
C GLU A 88 2.97 1.45 -24.10
N CYS A 89 2.08 0.46 -24.17
CA CYS A 89 1.06 0.24 -23.14
C CYS A 89 1.70 -0.06 -21.79
N LEU A 90 2.74 -0.92 -21.76
CA LEU A 90 3.47 -1.24 -20.53
C LEU A 90 4.21 -0.03 -19.95
N ARG A 91 4.77 0.84 -20.80
CA ARG A 91 5.40 2.10 -20.37
C ARG A 91 4.38 3.01 -19.67
N LEU A 92 3.20 3.16 -20.25
CA LEU A 92 2.13 3.95 -19.65
C LEU A 92 1.64 3.36 -18.32
N LEU A 93 1.49 2.03 -18.23
CA LEU A 93 1.16 1.38 -16.96
C LEU A 93 2.24 1.64 -15.91
N ASN A 94 3.51 1.52 -16.28
CA ASN A 94 4.62 1.79 -15.38
C ASN A 94 4.63 3.25 -14.90
N GLU A 95 4.32 4.21 -15.79
CA GLU A 95 4.16 5.61 -15.43
C GLU A 95 3.04 5.82 -14.41
N ILE A 96 1.86 5.23 -14.64
CA ILE A 96 0.73 5.29 -13.69
C ILE A 96 1.11 4.74 -12.31
N ILE A 97 1.76 3.57 -12.28
CA ILE A 97 2.16 2.94 -11.03
C ILE A 97 3.25 3.75 -10.32
N ALA A 98 4.20 4.32 -11.06
CA ALA A 98 5.24 5.18 -10.49
C ALA A 98 4.64 6.46 -9.87
N ASP A 99 3.65 7.07 -10.52
CA ASP A 99 2.94 8.23 -10.00
C ASP A 99 2.12 7.92 -8.74
N PHE A 100 1.59 6.69 -8.65
CA PHE A 100 0.93 6.21 -7.44
C PHE A 100 1.94 5.97 -6.31
N ASP A 101 3.11 5.39 -6.61
CA ASP A 101 4.17 5.16 -5.64
C ASP A 101 4.75 6.48 -5.10
N GLU A 102 4.80 7.54 -5.91
CA GLU A 102 5.20 8.89 -5.46
C GLU A 102 4.31 9.38 -4.30
N LEU A 103 3.02 9.00 -4.26
CA LEU A 103 2.14 9.39 -3.17
C LEU A 103 2.57 8.78 -1.83
N LEU A 104 3.17 7.59 -1.82
CA LEU A 104 3.64 6.94 -0.59
C LEU A 104 4.77 7.73 0.09
N SER A 105 5.53 8.52 -0.68
CA SER A 105 6.59 9.37 -0.14
C SER A 105 6.06 10.54 0.71
N LYS A 106 4.76 10.87 0.61
CA LYS A 106 4.17 12.00 1.35
C LYS A 106 3.98 11.63 2.83
N PRO A 107 4.34 12.52 3.78
CA PRO A 107 4.20 12.25 5.21
C PRO A 107 2.78 11.84 5.66
N LYS A 108 1.74 12.35 4.98
CA LYS A 108 0.33 11.99 5.22
C LYS A 108 0.03 10.50 4.98
N PHE A 109 0.78 9.86 4.08
CA PHE A 109 0.56 8.48 3.64
C PHE A 109 1.65 7.52 4.12
N SER A 110 2.47 7.92 5.10
CA SER A 110 3.52 7.08 5.70
C SER A 110 2.99 5.78 6.34
N GLY A 111 1.71 5.75 6.71
CA GLY A 111 1.03 4.55 7.21
C GLY A 111 0.44 3.64 6.12
N VAL A 112 0.54 4.02 4.84
CA VAL A 112 0.09 3.23 3.68
C VAL A 112 1.26 2.40 3.18
N GLU A 113 1.03 1.11 3.07
CA GLU A 113 2.02 0.15 2.61
C GLU A 113 1.54 -0.49 1.32
N LYS A 114 2.34 -0.39 0.26
CA LYS A 114 2.09 -1.10 -0.99
C LYS A 114 2.42 -2.57 -0.78
N ILE A 115 1.46 -3.45 -1.08
CA ILE A 115 1.67 -4.90 -1.01
C ILE A 115 2.25 -5.40 -2.33
N LYS A 116 1.53 -5.16 -3.44
CA LYS A 116 1.93 -5.59 -4.77
C LYS A 116 1.09 -4.95 -5.86
N THR A 117 1.58 -5.06 -7.09
CA THR A 117 0.80 -4.76 -8.29
C THR A 117 0.42 -6.07 -8.98
N ILE A 118 -0.86 -6.22 -9.32
CA ILE A 118 -1.44 -7.42 -9.96
C ILE A 118 -2.06 -7.00 -11.28
N GLY A 119 -1.31 -7.11 -12.39
CA GLY A 119 -1.74 -6.57 -13.68
C GLY A 119 -1.95 -5.06 -13.60
N SER A 120 -3.16 -4.57 -13.91
CA SER A 120 -3.55 -3.17 -13.76
C SER A 120 -4.14 -2.83 -12.38
N THR A 121 -4.00 -3.72 -11.39
CA THR A 121 -4.54 -3.53 -10.03
C THR A 121 -3.43 -3.21 -9.03
N TYR A 122 -3.58 -2.08 -8.34
CA TYR A 122 -2.73 -1.64 -7.26
C TYR A 122 -3.31 -2.11 -5.92
N MET A 123 -2.51 -2.87 -5.15
CA MET A 123 -2.91 -3.38 -3.83
C MET A 123 -2.09 -2.68 -2.74
N ALA A 124 -2.79 -2.06 -1.79
CA ALA A 124 -2.19 -1.40 -0.64
C ALA A 124 -2.96 -1.71 0.65
N ALA A 125 -2.28 -1.59 1.78
CA ALA A 125 -2.85 -1.80 3.10
C ALA A 125 -2.39 -0.72 4.09
N THR A 126 -3.21 -0.44 5.10
CA THR A 126 -2.85 0.43 6.23
C THR A 126 -3.14 -0.29 7.55
N GLY A 127 -2.41 0.04 8.61
CA GLY A 127 -2.51 -0.65 9.91
C GLY A 127 -1.52 -1.80 10.10
N LEU A 128 -0.52 -1.93 9.21
CA LEU A 128 0.57 -2.90 9.33
C LEU A 128 1.76 -2.38 10.16
N ASN A 129 1.89 -1.06 10.28
CA ASN A 129 2.98 -0.36 11.00
C ASN A 129 2.68 -0.12 12.50
N VAL A 130 1.90 -0.98 13.15
CA VAL A 130 1.66 -0.84 14.60
C VAL A 130 2.91 -1.29 15.35
N THR A 131 3.83 -0.37 15.60
CA THR A 131 4.75 -0.52 16.72
C THR A 131 3.91 -0.51 18.00
N PRO A 132 3.94 -1.57 18.82
CA PRO A 132 3.29 -1.57 20.12
C PRO A 132 4.11 -0.68 21.06
N GLY A 133 4.01 0.64 20.87
CA GLY A 133 4.50 1.62 21.83
C GLY A 133 3.59 1.63 23.07
N PRO A 134 4.12 1.74 24.30
CA PRO A 134 3.35 1.60 25.53
C PRO A 134 2.33 2.72 25.80
N GLU A 135 2.20 3.71 24.91
CA GLU A 135 1.49 4.97 25.21
C GLU A 135 0.15 5.15 24.49
N CYS A 136 -0.26 4.25 23.58
CA CYS A 136 -1.47 4.44 22.76
C CYS A 136 -2.73 3.71 23.27
N ALA A 137 -2.84 3.46 24.58
CA ALA A 137 -3.99 2.80 25.19
C ALA A 137 -5.18 3.73 25.50
N GLN A 138 -5.16 5.01 25.09
CA GLN A 138 -6.14 5.99 25.59
C GLN A 138 -7.15 6.59 24.60
N GLU A 139 -7.16 6.26 23.31
CA GLU A 139 -8.19 6.81 22.41
C GLU A 139 -8.72 5.76 21.43
N HIS A 140 -9.90 5.19 21.74
CA HIS A 140 -10.67 4.33 20.84
C HIS A 140 -10.90 4.97 19.46
N ASP A 141 -10.92 6.31 19.36
CA ASP A 141 -11.05 7.05 18.10
C ASP A 141 -9.79 6.99 17.21
N ARG A 142 -8.60 6.81 17.78
CA ARG A 142 -7.37 6.67 16.98
C ARG A 142 -7.24 5.31 16.32
N GLN A 143 -7.97 4.30 16.80
CA GLN A 143 -7.86 2.93 16.31
C GLN A 143 -8.18 2.80 14.81
N TYR A 144 -9.06 3.64 14.27
CA TYR A 144 -9.55 3.54 12.90
C TYR A 144 -9.11 4.67 11.97
N MET A 145 -8.23 5.57 12.44
CA MET A 145 -7.72 6.68 11.61
C MET A 145 -7.01 6.19 10.35
N HIS A 146 -6.37 5.02 10.42
CA HIS A 146 -5.71 4.38 9.27
C HIS A 146 -6.68 4.04 8.12
N ILE A 147 -7.98 3.83 8.42
CA ILE A 147 -9.04 3.61 7.41
C ILE A 147 -9.33 4.92 6.67
N GLY A 148 -9.41 6.04 7.39
CA GLY A 148 -9.54 7.37 6.80
C GLY A 148 -8.35 7.71 5.89
N THR A 149 -7.13 7.45 6.36
CA THR A 149 -5.91 7.62 5.54
C THR A 149 -5.96 6.81 4.25
N MET A 150 -6.50 5.59 4.27
CA MET A 150 -6.66 4.77 3.06
C MET A 150 -7.65 5.39 2.06
N VAL A 151 -8.77 5.95 2.54
CA VAL A 151 -9.74 6.63 1.66
C VAL A 151 -9.14 7.91 1.06
N GLU A 152 -8.42 8.70 1.85
CA GLU A 152 -7.69 9.87 1.36
C GLU A 152 -6.64 9.51 0.31
N PHE A 153 -5.96 8.37 0.51
CA PHE A 153 -5.02 7.83 -0.47
C PHE A 153 -5.74 7.43 -1.75
N ALA A 154 -6.89 6.76 -1.65
CA ALA A 154 -7.73 6.43 -2.80
C ALA A 154 -8.18 7.67 -3.60
N PHE A 155 -8.56 8.76 -2.92
CA PHE A 155 -8.86 10.03 -3.60
C PHE A 155 -7.63 10.62 -4.30
N ALA A 156 -6.46 10.56 -3.67
CA ALA A 156 -5.22 11.02 -4.29
C ALA A 156 -4.85 10.20 -5.53
N LEU A 157 -5.11 8.89 -5.54
CA LEU A 157 -4.92 8.03 -6.72
C LEU A 157 -5.82 8.45 -7.88
N VAL A 158 -7.11 8.71 -7.61
CA VAL A 158 -8.05 9.21 -8.62
C VAL A 158 -7.54 10.53 -9.22
N GLY A 159 -7.15 11.48 -8.36
CA GLY A 159 -6.61 12.77 -8.82
C GLY A 159 -5.31 12.65 -9.62
N LYS A 160 -4.42 11.71 -9.26
CA LYS A 160 -3.20 11.42 -10.05
C LYS A 160 -3.54 10.84 -11.41
N LEU A 161 -4.47 9.88 -11.48
CA LEU A 161 -4.90 9.32 -12.75
C LEU A 161 -5.54 10.37 -13.67
N ASP A 162 -6.32 11.30 -13.12
CA ASP A 162 -6.91 12.40 -13.89
C ASP A 162 -5.84 13.31 -14.53
N VAL A 163 -4.70 13.51 -13.86
CA VAL A 163 -3.56 14.28 -14.42
C VAL A 163 -2.92 13.51 -15.58
N ILE A 164 -2.70 12.20 -15.43
CA ILE A 164 -2.12 11.35 -16.48
C ILE A 164 -3.05 11.28 -17.70
N ASN A 165 -4.36 11.14 -17.47
CA ASN A 165 -5.38 11.17 -18.51
C ASN A 165 -5.31 12.45 -19.35
N LYS A 166 -5.14 13.61 -18.70
CA LYS A 166 -4.99 14.91 -19.39
C LYS A 166 -3.72 14.98 -20.25
N HIS A 167 -2.59 14.44 -19.79
CA HIS A 167 -1.34 14.46 -20.54
C HIS A 167 -1.28 13.40 -21.65
N SER A 168 -1.95 12.27 -21.46
CA SER A 168 -1.89 11.11 -22.36
C SER A 168 -3.07 11.04 -23.34
N PHE A 169 -4.03 11.98 -23.26
CA PHE A 169 -5.27 11.97 -24.02
C PHE A 169 -6.08 10.67 -23.87
N ASN A 170 -6.07 10.09 -22.67
CA ASN A 170 -6.84 8.89 -22.31
C ASN A 170 -7.94 9.23 -21.27
N ASP A 171 -8.90 8.34 -21.07
CA ASP A 171 -9.95 8.45 -20.03
C ASP A 171 -9.99 7.18 -19.17
N PHE A 172 -8.86 6.81 -18.57
CA PHE A 172 -8.83 5.68 -17.64
C PHE A 172 -9.57 6.01 -16.36
N ARG A 173 -10.40 5.08 -15.87
CA ARG A 173 -11.11 5.24 -14.60
C ARG A 173 -10.73 4.16 -13.61
N LEU A 174 -10.48 4.57 -12.36
CA LEU A 174 -10.24 3.63 -11.27
C LEU A 174 -11.54 2.98 -10.81
N ARG A 175 -11.46 1.70 -10.49
CA ARG A 175 -12.44 0.98 -9.69
C ARG A 175 -11.77 0.60 -8.38
N ILE A 176 -12.28 1.11 -7.26
CA ILE A 176 -11.62 0.95 -5.96
C ILE A 176 -12.54 0.17 -5.01
N GLY A 177 -12.00 -0.87 -4.40
CA GLY A 177 -12.64 -1.63 -3.33
C GLY A 177 -11.83 -1.54 -2.05
N ILE A 178 -12.49 -1.19 -0.94
CA ILE A 178 -11.87 -1.08 0.38
C ILE A 178 -12.65 -1.92 1.38
N ASN A 179 -11.93 -2.65 2.23
CA ASN A 179 -12.50 -3.31 3.40
C ASN A 179 -11.45 -3.36 4.51
N HIS A 180 -11.90 -3.35 5.76
CA HIS A 180 -11.03 -3.54 6.91
C HIS A 180 -11.33 -4.86 7.64
N GLY A 181 -10.38 -5.33 8.44
CA GLY A 181 -10.57 -6.49 9.33
C GLY A 181 -9.26 -7.24 9.59
N PRO A 182 -9.34 -8.43 10.19
CA PRO A 182 -8.16 -9.20 10.55
C PRO A 182 -7.47 -9.78 9.33
N VAL A 183 -6.12 -9.79 9.36
CA VAL A 183 -5.25 -10.36 8.33
C VAL A 183 -4.02 -11.00 8.96
N ILE A 184 -3.39 -11.90 8.23
CA ILE A 184 -2.10 -12.49 8.56
C ILE A 184 -1.12 -12.02 7.49
N ALA A 185 -0.07 -11.32 7.88
CA ALA A 185 1.03 -10.99 7.00
C ALA A 185 2.13 -12.04 7.13
N GLY A 186 2.96 -12.18 6.10
CA GLY A 186 4.08 -13.10 6.12
C GLY A 186 4.93 -13.03 4.87
N VAL A 187 6.11 -13.66 4.93
CA VAL A 187 7.04 -13.73 3.79
C VAL A 187 7.09 -15.17 3.29
N ILE A 188 6.75 -15.37 2.02
CA ILE A 188 6.76 -16.68 1.37
C ILE A 188 7.75 -16.68 0.21
N GLY A 189 8.49 -17.79 0.05
CA GLY A 189 9.35 -18.06 -1.10
C GLY A 189 10.83 -18.15 -0.74
N ALA A 190 11.45 -19.31 -0.99
CA ALA A 190 12.84 -19.58 -0.61
C ALA A 190 13.89 -18.86 -1.49
N GLN A 191 13.58 -18.65 -2.78
CA GLN A 191 14.49 -17.98 -3.73
C GLN A 191 14.04 -16.58 -4.12
N LYS A 192 12.74 -16.29 -4.00
CA LYS A 192 12.12 -15.00 -4.27
C LYS A 192 11.16 -14.70 -3.12
N PRO A 193 11.66 -14.21 -1.98
CA PRO A 193 10.80 -13.89 -0.85
C PRO A 193 9.84 -12.78 -1.25
N GLN A 194 8.55 -12.99 -0.99
CA GLN A 194 7.50 -12.03 -1.21
C GLN A 194 6.75 -11.81 0.09
N TYR A 195 6.73 -10.57 0.56
CA TYR A 195 5.81 -10.15 1.61
C TYR A 195 4.40 -10.04 1.03
N ASP A 196 3.43 -10.62 1.71
CA ASP A 196 2.03 -10.58 1.30
C ASP A 196 1.12 -10.70 2.53
N ILE A 197 -0.16 -10.38 2.33
CA ILE A 197 -1.20 -10.47 3.38
C ILE A 197 -2.32 -11.41 2.95
N TRP A 198 -2.74 -12.26 3.89
CA TRP A 198 -3.80 -13.23 3.71
C TRP A 198 -4.90 -13.02 4.73
N GLY A 199 -6.13 -13.29 4.31
CA GLY A 199 -7.27 -13.24 5.20
C GLY A 199 -8.57 -13.12 4.44
N ASN A 200 -9.66 -13.44 5.12
CA ASN A 200 -10.98 -13.22 4.56
C ASN A 200 -11.22 -11.72 4.26
N SER A 201 -10.66 -10.81 5.07
CA SER A 201 -10.77 -9.35 4.89
C SER A 201 -10.17 -8.88 3.56
N VAL A 202 -9.04 -9.47 3.14
CA VAL A 202 -8.38 -9.24 1.84
C VAL A 202 -9.29 -9.70 0.70
N ASN A 203 -9.85 -10.90 0.82
CA ASN A 203 -10.76 -11.44 -0.19
C ASN A 203 -12.02 -10.57 -0.35
N VAL A 204 -12.59 -10.08 0.76
CA VAL A 204 -13.74 -9.17 0.71
C VAL A 204 -13.36 -7.85 0.04
N ALA A 205 -12.21 -7.26 0.35
CA ALA A 205 -11.71 -6.04 -0.31
C ALA A 205 -11.58 -6.23 -1.83
N SER A 206 -10.98 -7.34 -2.26
CA SER A 206 -10.87 -7.70 -3.68
C SER A 206 -12.26 -7.84 -4.33
N ARG A 207 -13.25 -8.38 -3.63
CA ARG A 207 -14.64 -8.46 -4.17
C ARG A 207 -15.32 -7.10 -4.22
N MET A 208 -15.03 -6.18 -3.29
CA MET A 208 -15.51 -4.81 -3.37
C MET A 208 -14.98 -4.09 -4.61
N GLU A 209 -13.74 -4.38 -5.00
CA GLU A 209 -13.16 -3.88 -6.24
C GLU A 209 -13.86 -4.54 -7.43
N THR A 210 -13.89 -5.86 -7.52
CA THR A 210 -14.35 -6.53 -8.74
C THR A 210 -15.83 -6.28 -9.03
N THR A 211 -16.66 -6.15 -7.98
CA THR A 211 -18.09 -5.81 -8.08
C THR A 211 -18.35 -4.29 -8.09
N GLY A 212 -17.30 -3.49 -7.95
CA GLY A 212 -17.31 -2.03 -7.95
C GLY A 212 -17.80 -1.43 -9.26
N VAL A 213 -18.15 -0.14 -9.20
CA VAL A 213 -18.49 0.68 -10.37
C VAL A 213 -17.29 1.57 -10.71
N LEU A 214 -17.03 1.77 -12.01
CA LEU A 214 -15.96 2.65 -12.48
C LEU A 214 -16.11 4.07 -11.92
N GLY A 215 -15.00 4.67 -11.49
CA GLY A 215 -14.93 6.00 -10.89
C GLY A 215 -15.47 6.08 -9.46
N LYS A 216 -15.83 4.95 -8.83
CA LYS A 216 -16.36 4.93 -7.46
C LYS A 216 -15.49 4.10 -6.53
N ILE A 217 -15.52 4.47 -5.25
CA ILE A 217 -14.92 3.72 -4.15
C ILE A 217 -16.03 2.94 -3.45
N GLN A 218 -15.93 1.62 -3.47
CA GLN A 218 -16.88 0.73 -2.80
C GLN A 218 -16.31 0.21 -1.49
N VAL A 219 -17.15 0.22 -0.46
CA VAL A 219 -16.84 -0.26 0.89
C VAL A 219 -17.94 -1.20 1.41
N THR A 220 -17.58 -2.02 2.39
CA THR A 220 -18.52 -2.82 3.19
C THR A 220 -19.33 -1.94 4.15
N GLU A 221 -20.46 -2.47 4.64
CA GLU A 221 -21.31 -1.79 5.63
C GLU A 221 -20.53 -1.40 6.89
N GLU A 222 -19.72 -2.32 7.43
CA GLU A 222 -18.90 -2.08 8.62
C GLU A 222 -17.89 -0.95 8.40
N THR A 223 -17.21 -0.95 7.25
CA THR A 223 -16.26 0.12 6.89
C THR A 223 -16.98 1.45 6.71
N SER A 224 -18.18 1.45 6.12
CA SER A 224 -19.00 2.65 5.94
C SER A 224 -19.40 3.28 7.28
N HIS A 225 -19.72 2.48 8.31
CA HIS A 225 -20.05 3.01 9.63
C HIS A 225 -18.88 3.75 10.27
N ILE A 226 -17.69 3.16 10.18
CA ILE A 226 -16.47 3.81 10.68
C ILE A 226 -16.18 5.10 9.91
N LEU A 227 -16.27 5.06 8.59
CA LEU A 227 -16.06 6.25 7.76
C LEU A 227 -17.07 7.35 8.06
N SER A 228 -18.32 7.00 8.38
CA SER A 228 -19.35 7.96 8.79
C SER A 228 -18.96 8.66 10.10
N ASN A 229 -18.41 7.91 11.07
CA ASN A 229 -17.89 8.48 12.33
C ASN A 229 -16.68 9.41 12.09
N LEU A 230 -15.87 9.13 11.06
CA LEU A 230 -14.75 9.97 10.64
C LEU A 230 -15.19 11.19 9.79
N GLY A 231 -16.49 11.34 9.51
CA GLY A 231 -17.05 12.48 8.78
C GLY A 231 -17.13 12.30 7.27
N TYR A 232 -16.97 11.08 6.74
CA TYR A 232 -17.14 10.79 5.31
C TYR A 232 -18.59 10.44 4.98
N MET A 233 -19.09 10.99 3.87
CA MET A 233 -20.42 10.66 3.36
C MET A 233 -20.38 9.38 2.52
N CYS A 234 -21.26 8.44 2.86
CA CYS A 234 -21.41 7.17 2.16
C CYS A 234 -22.86 7.00 1.69
N SER A 235 -23.07 6.64 0.43
CA SER A 235 -24.39 6.27 -0.10
C SER A 235 -24.55 4.77 -0.19
N CYS A 236 -25.69 4.24 0.25
CA CYS A 236 -26.00 2.83 0.12
C CYS A 236 -26.09 2.45 -1.36
N ARG A 237 -25.27 1.46 -1.78
CA ARG A 237 -25.35 0.85 -3.11
C ARG A 237 -26.48 -0.17 -3.16
N GLY A 238 -26.67 -0.90 -2.07
CA GLY A 238 -27.58 -2.03 -1.98
C GLY A 238 -26.84 -3.32 -1.63
N ILE A 239 -27.55 -4.44 -1.77
CA ILE A 239 -27.05 -5.77 -1.45
C ILE A 239 -26.39 -6.38 -2.69
N ILE A 240 -25.20 -6.92 -2.53
CA ILE A 240 -24.49 -7.68 -3.56
C ILE A 240 -24.17 -9.09 -3.05
N ASN A 241 -24.19 -10.06 -3.96
CA ASN A 241 -23.80 -11.42 -3.62
C ASN A 241 -22.26 -11.57 -3.72
N VAL A 242 -21.62 -11.89 -2.61
CA VAL A 242 -20.18 -12.08 -2.49
C VAL A 242 -19.88 -13.56 -2.26
N LYS A 243 -19.11 -14.15 -3.18
CA LYS A 243 -18.72 -15.56 -3.13
C LYS A 243 -18.09 -15.90 -1.77
N GLY A 244 -18.68 -16.84 -1.05
CA GLY A 244 -18.20 -17.30 0.27
C GLY A 244 -18.73 -16.51 1.47
N LYS A 245 -19.41 -15.38 1.26
CA LYS A 245 -20.08 -14.59 2.31
C LYS A 245 -21.59 -14.50 2.17
N GLY A 246 -22.11 -14.73 0.95
CA GLY A 246 -23.53 -14.55 0.65
C GLY A 246 -23.83 -13.08 0.37
N GLU A 247 -24.99 -12.63 0.80
CA GLU A 247 -25.47 -11.26 0.58
C GLU A 247 -24.81 -10.27 1.54
N LEU A 248 -24.11 -9.27 0.99
CA LEU A 248 -23.50 -8.19 1.76
C LEU A 248 -24.08 -6.85 1.31
N LYS A 249 -24.46 -6.01 2.27
CA LYS A 249 -24.81 -4.62 1.99
C LYS A 249 -23.52 -3.83 1.77
N THR A 250 -23.53 -3.00 0.74
CA THR A 250 -22.36 -2.23 0.31
C THR A 250 -22.70 -0.77 0.10
N TYR A 251 -21.67 0.07 0.17
CA TYR A 251 -21.78 1.51 0.13
C TYR A 251 -20.73 2.09 -0.83
N PHE A 252 -21.05 3.26 -1.39
CA PHE A 252 -20.09 4.08 -2.13
C PHE A 252 -19.68 5.27 -1.28
N VAL A 253 -18.37 5.52 -1.19
CA VAL A 253 -17.81 6.70 -0.54
C VAL A 253 -17.86 7.88 -1.52
N HIS A 254 -18.32 9.04 -1.05
CA HIS A 254 -18.40 10.25 -1.86
C HIS A 254 -17.04 10.95 -1.90
N THR A 255 -16.61 11.33 -3.10
CA THR A 255 -15.35 12.05 -3.34
C THR A 255 -15.47 13.56 -3.05
N GLU A 256 -16.69 14.09 -2.99
CA GLU A 256 -16.97 15.46 -2.61
C GLU A 256 -16.95 15.60 -1.08
N MET A 257 -15.79 15.94 -0.54
CA MET A 257 -15.61 16.18 0.88
C MET A 257 -16.30 17.50 1.28
N THR A 258 -17.62 17.48 1.49
CA THR A 258 -18.24 18.52 2.34
C THR A 258 -17.91 18.14 3.77
N ARG A 259 -16.72 18.53 4.26
CA ARG A 259 -16.47 18.62 5.70
C ARG A 259 -17.46 19.65 6.24
N SER A 260 -18.64 19.21 6.65
CA SER A 260 -19.58 20.01 7.43
C SER A 260 -18.97 20.19 8.82
N LEU A 261 -17.99 21.08 8.91
CA LEU A 261 -17.57 21.68 10.17
C LEU A 261 -18.76 22.48 10.68
N SER A 262 -19.26 22.05 11.83
CA SER A 262 -20.15 22.76 12.75
C SER A 262 -20.08 24.28 12.58
N GLN A 263 -21.09 24.87 11.92
CA GLN A 263 -21.42 26.27 12.16
C GLN A 263 -21.92 26.36 13.60
N GLY A 264 -21.04 26.90 14.46
CA GLY A 264 -21.42 27.35 15.79
C GLY A 264 -22.57 28.35 15.65
N THR A 265 -23.67 28.00 16.30
CA THR A 265 -24.84 28.82 16.55
C THR A 265 -24.42 30.20 17.07
N VAL A 266 -24.50 31.22 16.21
CA VAL A 266 -24.71 32.59 16.69
C VAL A 266 -26.15 32.92 16.29
N MET A 267 -27.04 32.70 17.25
CA MET A 267 -28.43 33.15 17.21
C MET A 267 -28.49 34.66 17.54
N PRO A 268 -29.55 35.36 17.07
CA PRO A 268 -29.54 36.77 16.68
C PRO A 268 -29.48 37.78 17.84
#